data_AF-A0AAN7LER2-F1
#
_entry.id   AF-A0AAN7LER2-F1
#
_cell.length_a   1.000
_cell.length_b   1.000
_cell.length_c   1.000
_cell.angle_alpha   90.00
_cell.angle_beta   90.00
_cell.angle_gamma   90.00
#
_symmetry.space_group_name_H-M   'P 1'
#
loop_
_entity.id
_entity.type
_entity.pdbx_description
1 polymer ?
#
loop_
_entity_poly.entity_id
_entity_poly.type
_entity_poly.pdbx_seq_one_letter_code
_entity_poly.pdbx_strand_id
1 'polypeptide(L)'
;MDFRQLVNRLPKGSSFTILSDSCHSGCLIDKEKEQIGPSTVSSLGLRDGDGTAPFIPKAKSIPFDSLLHFLSTLTKINTSDIGTHLLQCFGADASLRFHMPREELDAPIDPPLKPDEGILLSGCQANETCVDVNPWSSAASAGGGGGAGKAYGAFSNAVQTVLRENPRRRLSNREVVAAARAVLEAQGFAQHPCLYCSDENADASFLWQPQVADV
;
A
#
# COMPACT_ATOMS: atom_id res chain seq x y z
N MET A 1 4.26 14.86 5.75
CA MET A 1 4.02 14.47 4.32
C MET A 1 2.65 14.94 3.86
N ASP A 2 2.44 15.20 2.57
CA ASP A 2 1.19 15.76 2.01
C ASP A 2 -0.07 14.98 2.42
N PHE A 3 0.01 13.65 2.38
CA PHE A 3 -1.09 12.79 2.84
C PHE A 3 -1.39 13.00 4.32
N ARG A 4 -0.37 13.14 5.17
CA ARG A 4 -0.56 13.53 6.58
C ARG A 4 -1.27 14.87 6.70
N GLN A 5 -0.95 15.87 5.86
CA GLN A 5 -1.66 17.16 5.86
C GLN A 5 -3.13 17.03 5.44
N LEU A 6 -3.48 16.10 4.56
CA LEU A 6 -4.88 15.79 4.26
C LEU A 6 -5.58 15.17 5.46
N VAL A 7 -4.92 14.20 6.09
CA VAL A 7 -5.42 13.49 7.27
C VAL A 7 -5.70 14.45 8.43
N ASN A 8 -4.79 15.39 8.71
CA ASN A 8 -4.91 16.40 9.79
C ASN A 8 -6.12 17.33 9.63
N ARG A 9 -6.64 17.48 8.41
CA ARG A 9 -7.74 18.42 8.10
C ARG A 9 -9.11 17.77 8.21
N LEU A 10 -9.18 16.49 8.56
CA LEU A 10 -10.43 15.77 8.68
C LEU A 10 -11.25 16.25 9.89
N PRO A 11 -12.59 16.31 9.77
CA PRO A 11 -13.44 16.60 10.91
C PRO A 11 -13.28 15.58 12.03
N LYS A 12 -13.43 16.02 13.28
CA LYS A 12 -13.41 15.15 14.46
C LYS A 12 -14.44 14.02 14.31
N GLY A 13 -14.02 12.80 14.66
CA GLY A 13 -14.86 11.60 14.55
C GLY A 13 -14.90 10.98 13.15
N SER A 14 -14.15 11.53 12.18
CA SER A 14 -13.94 10.87 10.88
C SER A 14 -12.85 9.81 11.00
N SER A 15 -13.02 8.67 10.31
CA SER A 15 -11.95 7.71 10.09
C SER A 15 -11.44 7.83 8.65
N PHE A 16 -10.12 7.66 8.49
CA PHE A 16 -9.47 7.70 7.19
C PHE A 16 -8.53 6.52 7.03
N THR A 17 -8.87 5.64 6.09
CA THR A 17 -8.09 4.43 5.79
C THR A 17 -7.45 4.56 4.42
N ILE A 18 -6.12 4.43 4.39
CA ILE A 18 -5.32 4.29 3.19
C ILE A 18 -4.94 2.82 3.03
N LEU A 19 -5.41 2.19 1.96
CA LEU A 19 -4.88 0.91 1.51
C LEU A 19 -3.93 1.18 0.34
N SER A 20 -2.63 1.00 0.59
CA SER A 20 -1.57 1.30 -0.37
C SER A 20 -0.96 0.02 -0.92
N ASP A 21 -1.51 -0.48 -2.02
CA ASP A 21 -0.94 -1.58 -2.79
C ASP A 21 0.18 -1.05 -3.70
N SER A 22 1.30 -0.68 -3.09
CA SER A 22 2.49 -0.12 -3.75
C SER A 22 3.73 -0.27 -2.86
N CYS A 23 4.91 -0.31 -3.49
CA CYS A 23 6.19 -0.25 -2.78
C CYS A 23 6.40 1.14 -2.16
N HIS A 24 7.22 1.22 -1.09
CA HIS A 24 7.62 2.46 -0.42
C HIS A 24 6.47 3.26 0.23
N SER A 25 5.40 2.57 0.62
CA SER A 25 4.19 3.19 1.18
C SER A 25 4.21 3.36 2.71
N GLY A 26 5.17 2.75 3.43
CA GLY A 26 5.21 2.73 4.90
C GLY A 26 5.29 4.10 5.59
N CYS A 27 5.71 5.15 4.87
CA CYS A 27 5.83 6.51 5.43
C CYS A 27 4.78 7.50 4.87
N LEU A 28 3.68 7.00 4.27
CA LEU A 28 2.64 7.88 3.70
C LEU A 28 1.95 8.74 4.78
N ILE A 29 1.63 8.13 5.92
CA ILE A 29 1.18 8.84 7.12
C ILE A 29 2.25 8.71 8.19
N ASP A 30 3.05 9.78 8.31
CA ASP A 30 4.14 9.84 9.26
C ASP A 30 3.62 9.92 10.72
N LYS A 31 4.43 9.45 11.67
CA LYS A 31 4.16 9.41 13.12
C LYS A 31 3.08 8.43 13.60
N GLU A 32 2.54 7.59 12.72
CA GLU A 32 1.67 6.49 13.14
C GLU A 32 2.48 5.31 13.69
N LYS A 33 1.97 4.67 14.74
CA LYS A 33 2.60 3.51 15.35
C LYS A 33 2.51 2.31 14.40
N GLU A 34 3.64 1.61 14.22
CA GLU A 34 3.66 0.34 13.49
C GLU A 34 3.03 -0.76 14.36
N GLN A 35 1.84 -1.22 13.97
CA GLN A 35 1.07 -2.25 14.66
C GLN A 35 1.45 -3.66 14.20
N ILE A 36 1.77 -3.77 12.91
CA ILE A 36 2.23 -4.99 12.26
C ILE A 36 3.40 -4.59 11.37
N GLY A 37 4.62 -4.95 11.77
CA GLY A 37 5.86 -4.61 11.09
C GLY A 37 6.62 -5.85 10.58
N PRO A 38 7.94 -5.76 10.42
CA PRO A 38 8.79 -6.86 9.99
C PRO A 38 8.70 -8.07 10.92
N SER A 39 8.29 -9.21 10.38
CA SER A 39 8.34 -10.48 11.11
C SER A 39 9.78 -10.99 11.12
N THR A 40 10.44 -11.14 12.28
CA THR A 40 11.75 -11.79 12.41
C THR A 40 11.69 -13.32 12.26
N VAL A 41 10.69 -13.85 11.56
CA VAL A 41 10.63 -15.29 11.31
C VAL A 41 11.70 -15.57 10.26
N SER A 42 12.85 -16.06 10.75
CA SER A 42 13.92 -16.57 9.91
C SER A 42 13.32 -17.45 8.83
N SER A 43 13.71 -17.16 7.61
CA SER A 43 13.53 -17.95 6.41
C SER A 43 14.10 -19.37 6.62
N LEU A 44 13.34 -20.19 7.35
CA LEU A 44 13.52 -21.64 7.39
C LEU A 44 12.94 -22.18 6.08
N GLY A 45 13.85 -22.29 5.10
CA GLY A 45 13.63 -23.07 3.90
C GLY A 45 12.95 -22.31 2.77
N LEU A 46 13.78 -21.67 1.94
CA LEU A 46 13.49 -21.62 0.51
C LEU A 46 13.20 -23.05 0.06
N ARG A 47 11.93 -23.41 -0.08
CA ARG A 47 11.54 -24.50 -0.96
C ARG A 47 11.72 -23.93 -2.36
N ASP A 48 12.76 -24.38 -3.05
CA ASP A 48 12.77 -24.44 -4.51
C ASP A 48 11.56 -25.29 -4.92
N GLY A 49 10.41 -24.64 -5.02
CA GLY A 49 9.22 -25.20 -5.61
C GLY A 49 9.41 -25.23 -7.11
N ASP A 50 9.74 -26.41 -7.64
CA ASP A 50 9.69 -26.80 -9.05
C ASP A 50 8.23 -26.79 -9.57
N GLY A 51 7.55 -25.66 -9.42
CA GLY A 51 6.19 -25.43 -9.87
C GLY A 51 6.15 -24.06 -10.51
N THR A 52 6.09 -24.02 -11.84
CA THR A 52 5.82 -22.80 -12.59
C THR A 52 4.53 -22.19 -12.08
N ALA A 53 4.63 -21.17 -11.23
CA ALA A 53 3.48 -20.40 -10.78
C ALA A 53 2.71 -19.94 -12.03
N PRO A 54 1.38 -20.12 -12.11
CA PRO A 54 0.59 -19.83 -13.30
C PRO A 54 0.42 -18.31 -13.53
N PHE A 55 1.34 -17.49 -13.04
CA PHE A 55 1.27 -16.05 -13.07
C PHE A 55 2.67 -15.43 -13.16
N ILE A 56 2.75 -14.27 -13.82
CA ILE A 56 3.97 -13.46 -13.90
C ILE A 56 3.86 -12.35 -12.86
N PRO A 57 4.66 -12.39 -11.78
CA PRO A 57 4.77 -11.29 -10.83
C PRO A 57 5.58 -10.14 -11.42
N LYS A 58 5.08 -8.91 -11.28
CA LYS A 58 5.80 -7.67 -11.65
C LYS A 58 5.91 -6.74 -10.44
N ALA A 59 7.13 -6.29 -10.14
CA ALA A 59 7.37 -5.33 -9.07
C ALA A 59 6.63 -4.01 -9.31
N LYS A 60 6.02 -3.46 -8.25
CA LYS A 60 5.35 -2.15 -8.24
C LYS A 60 6.29 -1.03 -7.80
N SER A 61 7.55 -1.10 -8.24
CA SER A 61 8.56 -0.07 -8.06
C SER A 61 8.86 0.57 -9.42
N ILE A 62 9.04 1.89 -9.41
CA ILE A 62 9.53 2.64 -10.57
C ILE A 62 10.94 3.11 -10.21
N PRO A 63 11.98 2.63 -10.92
CA PRO A 63 13.33 3.11 -10.69
C PRO A 63 13.44 4.62 -10.89
N PHE A 64 14.18 5.30 -10.01
CA PHE A 64 14.32 6.76 -10.03
C PHE A 64 14.79 7.28 -11.39
N ASP A 65 15.81 6.66 -11.99
CA ASP A 65 16.35 7.08 -13.29
C ASP A 65 15.32 6.92 -14.42
N SER A 66 14.49 5.87 -14.37
CA SER A 66 13.41 5.68 -15.34
C SER A 66 12.34 6.76 -15.19
N LEU A 67 11.97 7.12 -13.96
CA LEU A 67 11.02 8.19 -13.70
C LEU A 67 11.56 9.54 -14.18
N LEU A 68 12.81 9.87 -13.84
CA LEU A 68 13.44 11.12 -14.24
C LEU A 68 13.56 11.23 -15.75
N HIS A 69 14.03 10.16 -16.41
CA HIS A 69 14.12 10.12 -17.87
C HIS A 69 12.75 10.30 -18.54
N PHE A 70 11.72 9.63 -18.03
CA PHE A 70 10.35 9.75 -18.53
C PHE A 70 9.84 11.19 -18.41
N LEU A 71 9.98 11.80 -17.22
CA LEU A 71 9.55 13.18 -16.98
C LEU A 71 10.30 14.16 -17.89
N SER A 72 11.63 14.08 -17.97
CA SER A 72 12.44 14.93 -18.87
C SER A 72 12.06 14.78 -20.34
N THR A 73 11.72 13.56 -20.77
CA THR A 73 11.24 13.32 -22.14
C THR A 73 9.89 14.01 -22.41
N LEU A 74 8.99 13.96 -21.43
CA LEU A 74 7.63 14.51 -21.52
C LEU A 74 7.61 16.04 -21.44
N THR A 75 8.35 16.62 -20.50
CA THR A 75 8.29 18.04 -20.14
C THR A 75 9.34 18.88 -20.87
N LYS A 76 10.37 18.24 -21.44
CA LYS A 76 11.58 18.87 -22.01
C LYS A 76 12.45 19.62 -21.00
N ILE A 77 12.18 19.46 -19.71
CA ILE A 77 13.01 20.00 -18.64
C ILE A 77 14.16 19.03 -18.39
N ASN A 78 15.40 19.52 -18.42
CA ASN A 78 16.59 18.70 -18.20
C ASN A 78 17.28 19.10 -16.90
N THR A 79 16.93 18.40 -15.81
CA THR A 79 17.53 18.57 -14.48
C THR A 79 17.68 17.19 -13.83
N SER A 80 18.70 17.03 -12.98
CA SER A 80 18.86 15.84 -12.13
C SER A 80 18.07 15.94 -10.82
N ASP A 81 17.60 17.13 -10.48
CA ASP A 81 16.84 17.39 -9.25
C ASP A 81 15.34 17.26 -9.52
N ILE A 82 14.73 16.19 -8.99
CA ILE A 82 13.31 15.89 -9.20
C ILE A 82 12.39 16.95 -8.59
N GLY A 83 12.79 17.58 -7.49
CA GLY A 83 11.98 18.61 -6.83
C GLY A 83 11.86 19.85 -7.71
N THR A 84 12.99 20.32 -8.23
CA THR A 84 13.09 21.41 -9.21
C THR A 84 12.27 21.09 -10.45
N HIS A 85 12.37 19.86 -10.95
CA HIS A 85 11.60 19.42 -12.11
C HIS A 85 10.09 19.56 -11.86
N LEU A 86 9.60 19.00 -10.76
CA LEU A 86 8.18 19.00 -10.42
C LEU A 86 7.68 20.42 -10.15
N LEU A 87 8.47 21.27 -9.50
CA LEU A 87 8.13 22.68 -9.27
C LEU A 87 8.02 23.48 -10.57
N GLN A 88 8.91 23.25 -11.54
CA GLN A 88 8.83 23.93 -12.82
C GLN A 88 7.59 23.51 -13.62
N CYS A 89 7.17 22.25 -13.50
CA CYS A 89 5.96 21.75 -14.17
C CYS A 89 4.66 22.20 -13.50
N PHE A 90 4.58 22.11 -12.17
CA PHE A 90 3.33 22.22 -11.42
C PHE A 90 3.24 23.48 -10.56
N GLY A 91 4.34 24.21 -10.37
CA GLY A 91 4.37 25.41 -9.53
C GLY A 91 3.86 25.13 -8.12
N ALA A 92 2.83 25.89 -7.72
CA ALA A 92 2.18 25.76 -6.41
C ALA A 92 1.35 24.46 -6.26
N ASP A 93 1.07 23.74 -7.35
CA ASP A 93 0.36 22.46 -7.32
C ASP A 93 1.31 21.25 -7.10
N ALA A 94 2.63 21.48 -7.04
CA ALA A 94 3.59 20.45 -6.68
C ALA A 94 3.41 20.01 -5.21
N SER A 95 3.96 18.84 -4.86
CA SER A 95 4.00 18.38 -3.47
C SER A 95 4.58 19.44 -2.53
N LEU A 96 3.99 19.60 -1.33
CA LEU A 96 4.46 20.57 -0.34
C LEU A 96 5.92 20.32 0.01
N ARG A 97 6.39 19.06 -0.08
CA ARG A 97 7.80 18.70 0.09
C ARG A 97 8.78 19.48 -0.78
N PHE A 98 8.36 19.96 -1.94
CA PHE A 98 9.26 20.60 -2.89
C PHE A 98 9.27 22.12 -2.80
N HIS A 99 8.22 22.76 -2.27
CA HIS A 99 8.15 24.22 -2.19
C HIS A 99 8.00 24.78 -0.77
N MET A 100 7.79 23.96 0.26
CA MET A 100 7.72 24.41 1.64
C MET A 100 9.05 24.13 2.37
N PRO A 101 9.58 25.08 3.17
CA PRO A 101 10.77 24.86 3.98
C PRO A 101 10.62 23.64 4.90
N ARG A 102 11.71 22.91 5.13
CA ARG A 102 11.68 21.68 5.94
C ARG A 102 11.23 21.95 7.37
N GLU A 103 11.59 23.12 7.89
CA GLU A 103 11.22 23.61 9.20
C GLU A 103 9.71 23.82 9.34
N GLU A 104 9.02 24.22 8.27
CA GLU A 104 7.55 24.35 8.23
C GLU A 104 6.87 22.99 8.08
N LEU A 105 7.46 22.05 7.32
CA LEU A 105 6.95 20.67 7.25
C LEU A 105 7.04 19.96 8.60
N ASP A 106 8.14 20.19 9.32
CA ASP A 106 8.43 19.56 10.61
C ASP A 106 7.88 20.38 11.78
N ALA A 107 7.33 21.56 11.52
CA ALA A 107 6.74 22.43 12.54
C ALA A 107 5.68 21.67 13.34
N PRO A 108 5.64 21.82 14.68
CA PRO A 108 4.56 21.29 15.48
C PRO A 108 3.24 21.85 14.95
N ILE A 109 2.35 20.95 14.56
CA ILE A 109 0.98 21.35 14.25
C ILE A 109 0.37 21.80 15.58
N ASP A 110 -0.15 23.01 15.63
CA ASP A 110 -0.85 23.56 16.79
C ASP A 110 -2.35 23.57 16.48
N PRO A 111 -3.18 22.82 17.23
CA PRO A 111 -2.83 21.98 18.38
C PRO A 111 -2.07 20.70 17.98
N PRO A 112 -1.22 20.16 18.89
CA PRO A 112 -0.48 18.93 18.64
C PRO A 112 -1.41 17.82 18.22
N LEU A 113 -1.03 17.14 17.13
CA LEU A 113 -1.77 16.03 16.57
C LEU A 113 -2.02 15.01 17.68
N LYS A 114 -3.28 14.61 17.83
CA LYS A 114 -3.58 13.50 18.71
C LYS A 114 -3.08 12.22 18.04
N PRO A 115 -2.64 11.20 18.82
CA PRO A 115 -2.69 9.83 18.30
C PRO A 115 -4.10 9.60 17.76
N ASP A 116 -4.27 8.89 16.64
CA ASP A 116 -5.57 8.50 16.06
C ASP A 116 -6.09 9.27 14.82
N GLU A 117 -5.23 9.76 13.92
CA GLU A 117 -5.74 10.53 12.78
C GLU A 117 -5.80 9.74 11.46
N GLY A 118 -5.11 8.60 11.32
CA GLY A 118 -5.22 7.79 10.12
C GLY A 118 -4.90 6.32 10.32
N ILE A 119 -5.36 5.52 9.36
CA ILE A 119 -5.07 4.09 9.25
C ILE A 119 -4.38 3.86 7.92
N LEU A 120 -3.17 3.29 7.95
CA LEU A 120 -2.45 2.90 6.74
C LEU A 120 -2.18 1.40 6.74
N LEU A 121 -2.65 0.77 5.67
CA LEU A 121 -2.31 -0.59 5.30
C LEU A 121 -1.33 -0.51 4.12
N SER A 122 -0.05 -0.82 4.34
CA SER A 122 0.96 -0.86 3.27
C SER A 122 1.06 -2.26 2.65
N GLY A 123 1.34 -2.34 1.35
CA GLY A 123 1.38 -3.63 0.63
C GLY A 123 2.61 -4.50 0.90
N CYS A 124 3.69 -3.92 1.43
CA CYS A 124 4.91 -4.64 1.77
C CYS A 124 5.69 -3.92 2.89
N GLN A 125 6.69 -4.60 3.45
CA GLN A 125 7.69 -3.97 4.32
C GLN A 125 8.61 -3.05 3.52
N ALA A 126 9.37 -2.20 4.22
CA ALA A 126 10.24 -1.21 3.60
C ALA A 126 11.37 -1.82 2.73
N ASN A 127 11.80 -3.03 3.04
CA ASN A 127 12.85 -3.80 2.34
C ASN A 127 12.29 -4.84 1.35
N GLU A 128 10.98 -4.83 1.11
CA GLU A 128 10.29 -5.80 0.26
C GLU A 128 9.68 -5.14 -0.98
N THR A 129 9.18 -5.98 -1.90
CA THR A 129 8.53 -5.54 -3.13
C THR A 129 7.06 -5.94 -3.13
N CYS A 130 6.18 -4.96 -3.32
CA CYS A 130 4.77 -5.17 -3.65
C CYS A 130 4.64 -5.55 -5.13
N VAL A 131 3.68 -6.43 -5.45
CA VAL A 131 3.66 -7.12 -6.74
C VAL A 131 2.30 -6.97 -7.46
N ASP A 132 2.33 -6.67 -8.76
CA ASP A 132 1.21 -6.86 -9.68
C ASP A 132 1.28 -8.27 -10.29
N VAL A 133 0.15 -8.94 -10.33
CA VAL A 133 0.03 -10.31 -10.82
C VAL A 133 -0.69 -10.31 -12.15
N ASN A 134 -0.05 -10.90 -13.17
CA ASN A 134 -0.69 -11.19 -14.44
C ASN A 134 -0.89 -12.71 -14.57
N PRO A 135 -2.15 -13.22 -14.46
CA PRO A 135 -2.43 -14.63 -14.65
C PRO A 135 -2.02 -15.06 -16.06
N TRP A 136 -1.11 -16.01 -16.15
CA TRP A 136 -0.73 -16.61 -17.41
C TRP A 136 -1.88 -17.51 -17.88
N SER A 137 -2.47 -17.22 -19.05
CA SER A 137 -3.39 -18.14 -19.69
C SER A 137 -2.61 -19.29 -20.31
N SER A 138 -2.32 -20.36 -19.56
CA SER A 138 -1.92 -21.63 -20.18
C SER A 138 -3.02 -22.21 -21.09
N ALA A 139 -4.24 -21.63 -21.09
CA ALA A 139 -5.29 -21.93 -22.06
C ALA A 139 -5.13 -21.23 -23.43
N ALA A 140 -4.19 -20.30 -23.60
CA ALA A 140 -3.98 -19.63 -24.89
C ALA A 140 -3.20 -20.50 -25.92
N SER A 141 -2.68 -21.66 -25.53
CA SER A 141 -2.04 -22.61 -26.46
C SER A 141 -2.91 -23.82 -26.84
N ALA A 142 -4.15 -23.91 -26.34
CA ALA A 142 -5.05 -25.01 -26.64
C ALA A 142 -6.42 -24.52 -27.14
N GLY A 143 -6.44 -23.83 -28.28
CA GLY A 143 -7.57 -23.83 -29.24
C GLY A 143 -9.00 -23.57 -28.73
N GLY A 144 -9.20 -22.99 -27.55
CA GLY A 144 -10.52 -22.76 -26.96
C GLY A 144 -10.54 -21.41 -26.28
N GLY A 145 -11.49 -20.55 -26.67
CA GLY A 145 -11.63 -19.16 -26.22
C GLY A 145 -12.01 -18.98 -24.74
N GLY A 146 -11.21 -19.52 -23.82
CA GLY A 146 -11.30 -19.26 -22.38
C GLY A 146 -10.39 -18.09 -22.01
N GLY A 147 -10.99 -16.96 -21.63
CA GLY A 147 -10.30 -15.69 -21.40
C GLY A 147 -9.17 -15.79 -20.37
N ALA A 148 -8.06 -15.09 -20.67
CA ALA A 148 -6.98 -14.89 -19.72
C ALA A 148 -7.51 -14.33 -18.39
N GLY A 149 -7.00 -14.84 -17.26
CA GLY A 149 -7.35 -14.31 -15.95
C GLY A 149 -7.05 -12.81 -15.87
N LYS A 150 -7.87 -12.06 -15.13
CA LYS A 150 -7.71 -10.61 -15.02
C LYS A 150 -6.50 -10.29 -14.13
N ALA A 151 -5.64 -9.37 -14.57
CA ALA A 151 -4.54 -8.87 -13.74
C ALA A 151 -5.03 -8.20 -12.45
N TYR A 152 -4.25 -8.31 -11.37
CA TYR A 152 -4.59 -7.77 -10.06
C TYR A 152 -3.35 -7.38 -9.24
N GLY A 153 -3.49 -6.43 -8.30
CA GLY A 153 -2.49 -6.17 -7.28
C GLY A 153 -2.57 -7.24 -6.18
N ALA A 154 -1.43 -7.84 -5.82
CA ALA A 154 -1.41 -8.99 -4.92
C ALA A 154 -2.02 -8.65 -3.55
N PHE A 155 -1.69 -7.47 -2.98
CA PHE A 155 -2.19 -7.08 -1.66
C PHE A 155 -3.69 -6.77 -1.67
N SER A 156 -4.14 -5.99 -2.65
CA SER A 156 -5.57 -5.65 -2.80
C SER A 156 -6.42 -6.92 -3.00
N ASN A 157 -5.92 -7.86 -3.80
CA ASN A 157 -6.59 -9.14 -4.01
C ASN A 157 -6.61 -10.01 -2.74
N ALA A 158 -5.53 -10.01 -1.96
CA ALA A 158 -5.49 -10.71 -0.68
C ALA A 158 -6.54 -10.15 0.30
N VAL A 159 -6.64 -8.82 0.44
CA VAL A 159 -7.67 -8.18 1.28
C VAL A 159 -9.08 -8.54 0.79
N GLN A 160 -9.35 -8.48 -0.51
CA GLN A 160 -10.65 -8.89 -1.05
C GLN A 160 -10.98 -10.36 -0.76
N THR A 161 -9.97 -11.24 -0.80
CA THR A 161 -10.12 -12.66 -0.48
C THR A 161 -10.48 -12.87 0.98
N VAL A 162 -9.76 -12.19 1.89
CA VAL A 162 -10.05 -12.20 3.33
C VAL A 162 -11.51 -11.78 3.60
N LEU A 163 -11.97 -10.67 3.00
CA LEU A 163 -13.34 -10.19 3.18
C LEU A 163 -14.38 -11.17 2.63
N ARG A 164 -14.10 -11.79 1.47
CA ARG A 164 -15.01 -12.76 0.83
C ARG A 164 -15.16 -14.04 1.66
N GLU A 165 -14.09 -14.49 2.29
CA GLU A 165 -14.07 -15.69 3.14
C GLU A 165 -14.68 -15.44 4.53
N ASN A 166 -14.85 -14.18 4.94
CA ASN A 166 -15.38 -13.78 6.24
C ASN A 166 -16.65 -12.91 6.12
N PRO A 167 -17.69 -13.29 5.35
CA PRO A 167 -18.80 -12.39 4.98
C PRO A 167 -19.71 -11.98 6.15
N ARG A 168 -19.62 -12.68 7.29
CA ARG A 168 -20.44 -12.42 8.48
C ARG A 168 -19.64 -11.90 9.68
N ARG A 169 -18.31 -11.87 9.58
CA ARG A 169 -17.44 -11.43 10.68
C ARG A 169 -17.07 -9.97 10.48
N ARG A 170 -17.05 -9.21 11.56
CA ARG A 170 -16.39 -7.91 11.57
C ARG A 170 -14.92 -8.12 11.88
N LEU A 171 -14.09 -7.90 10.88
CA LEU A 171 -12.65 -7.98 11.04
C LEU A 171 -12.13 -6.62 11.50
N SER A 172 -11.25 -6.63 12.49
CA SER A 172 -10.45 -5.47 12.85
C SER A 172 -9.41 -5.14 11.77
N ASN A 173 -8.85 -3.93 11.78
CA ASN A 173 -7.75 -3.56 10.88
C ASN A 173 -6.56 -4.52 11.04
N ARG A 174 -6.24 -4.92 12.28
CA ARG A 174 -5.20 -5.91 12.62
C ARG A 174 -5.50 -7.28 12.00
N GLU A 175 -6.73 -7.78 12.15
CA GLU A 175 -7.13 -9.07 11.59
C GLU A 175 -7.08 -9.08 10.06
N VAL A 176 -7.51 -8.00 9.39
CA VAL A 176 -7.46 -7.91 7.93
C VAL A 176 -6.03 -8.04 7.41
N VAL A 177 -5.08 -7.31 8.01
CA VAL A 177 -3.67 -7.35 7.59
C VAL A 177 -3.02 -8.70 7.91
N ALA A 178 -3.28 -9.26 9.10
CA ALA A 178 -2.76 -10.56 9.49
C ALA A 178 -3.27 -11.68 8.56
N ALA A 179 -4.57 -11.70 8.25
CA ALA A 179 -5.15 -12.66 7.33
C ALA A 179 -4.66 -12.45 5.88
N ALA A 180 -4.46 -11.20 5.45
CA ALA A 180 -3.91 -10.91 4.13
C ALA A 180 -2.47 -11.41 3.97
N ARG A 181 -1.63 -11.33 5.02
CA ARG A 181 -0.29 -11.97 5.05
C ARG A 181 -0.40 -13.48 4.83
N ALA A 182 -1.30 -14.15 5.54
CA ALA A 182 -1.50 -15.59 5.40
C ALA A 182 -1.97 -15.99 3.98
N VAL A 183 -2.86 -15.19 3.36
CA VAL A 183 -3.29 -15.42 1.97
C VAL A 183 -2.13 -15.27 0.99
N LEU A 184 -1.29 -14.25 1.16
CA LEU A 184 -0.13 -14.01 0.30
C LEU A 184 0.93 -15.12 0.43
N GLU A 185 1.23 -15.55 1.66
CA GLU A 185 2.14 -16.66 1.94
C GLU A 185 1.64 -17.97 1.32
N ALA A 186 0.36 -18.29 1.47
CA ALA A 186 -0.27 -19.47 0.86
C ALA A 186 -0.23 -19.44 -0.69
N GLN A 187 -0.19 -18.25 -1.28
CA GLN A 187 -0.05 -18.05 -2.73
C GLN A 187 1.42 -17.97 -3.19
N GLY A 188 2.39 -18.08 -2.28
CA GLY A 188 3.82 -18.05 -2.58
C GLY A 188 4.39 -16.65 -2.80
N PHE A 189 3.69 -15.59 -2.40
CA PHE A 189 4.23 -14.23 -2.47
C PHE A 189 5.10 -13.93 -1.25
N ALA A 190 6.26 -13.33 -1.49
CA ALA A 190 7.21 -12.95 -0.43
C ALA A 190 6.90 -11.60 0.24
N GLN A 191 5.87 -10.89 -0.21
CA GLN A 191 5.53 -9.56 0.31
C GLN A 191 4.72 -9.69 1.62
N HIS A 192 5.02 -8.84 2.60
CA HIS A 192 4.33 -8.80 3.88
C HIS A 192 3.70 -7.42 4.12
N PRO A 193 2.37 -7.29 3.94
CA PRO A 193 1.66 -6.06 4.24
C PRO A 193 1.85 -5.58 5.68
N CYS A 194 1.89 -4.27 5.93
CA CYS A 194 2.06 -3.71 7.28
C CYS A 194 0.85 -2.86 7.68
N LEU A 195 0.72 -2.60 8.99
CA LEU A 195 -0.35 -1.77 9.56
C LEU A 195 0.26 -0.64 10.39
N TYR A 196 -0.11 0.59 10.07
CA TYR A 196 0.29 1.80 10.79
C TYR A 196 -0.96 2.55 11.26
N CYS A 197 -1.17 2.62 12.57
CA CYS A 197 -2.27 3.34 13.22
C CYS A 197 -2.12 3.34 14.76
N SER A 198 -3.02 4.06 15.44
CA SER A 198 -3.22 3.96 16.90
C SER A 198 -3.59 2.54 17.35
N ASP A 199 -3.46 2.28 18.66
CA ASP A 199 -3.86 0.98 19.24
C ASP A 199 -5.37 0.78 19.13
N GLU A 200 -6.14 1.85 19.34
CA GLU A 200 -7.59 1.87 19.18
C GLU A 200 -8.00 1.53 17.74
N ASN A 201 -7.36 2.13 16.74
CA ASN A 201 -7.65 1.82 15.34
C ASN A 201 -7.22 0.41 14.94
N ALA A 202 -6.15 -0.13 15.52
CA ALA A 202 -5.70 -1.47 15.19
C ALA A 202 -6.81 -2.50 15.46
N ASP A 203 -7.54 -2.31 16.56
CA ASP A 203 -8.59 -3.21 17.00
C ASP A 203 -10.00 -2.75 16.55
N ALA A 204 -10.13 -1.53 16.01
CA ALA A 204 -11.36 -1.04 15.39
C ALA A 204 -11.75 -1.83 14.12
N SER A 205 -13.05 -1.90 13.83
CA SER A 205 -13.56 -2.58 12.64
C SER A 205 -13.05 -1.95 11.34
N PHE A 206 -12.50 -2.79 10.45
CA PHE A 206 -12.01 -2.38 9.15
C PHE A 206 -13.12 -1.69 8.34
N LEU A 207 -12.86 -0.46 7.87
CA LEU A 207 -13.81 0.39 7.12
C LEU A 207 -15.19 0.55 7.80
N TRP A 208 -15.24 0.52 9.14
CA TRP A 208 -16.47 0.65 9.92
C TRP A 208 -17.60 -0.29 9.43
N GLN A 209 -17.25 -1.54 9.12
CA GLN A 209 -18.23 -2.55 8.68
C GLN A 209 -19.53 -2.49 9.51
N PRO A 210 -20.70 -2.30 8.87
CA PRO A 210 -21.94 -2.10 9.59
C PRO A 210 -22.33 -3.32 10.43
N GLN A 211 -22.94 -3.09 11.60
CA GLN A 211 -24.35 -3.42 11.76
C GLN A 211 -24.96 -4.63 11.01
N VAL A 212 -24.40 -5.85 10.96
CA VAL A 212 -25.21 -6.99 10.48
C VAL A 212 -26.33 -7.15 11.49
N ALA A 213 -27.53 -6.70 11.13
CA ALA A 213 -28.72 -6.94 11.92
C ALA A 213 -28.89 -8.46 12.01
N ASP A 214 -29.06 -8.97 13.22
CA ASP A 214 -29.50 -10.35 13.42
C ASP A 214 -30.85 -10.50 12.70
N VAL A 215 -30.85 -11.28 11.61
CA VAL A 215 -32.07 -11.70 10.88
C VAL A 215 -32.43 -13.11 11.33
#